data_AF-A0AAN9XJR3-F1
#
_entry.id   AF-A0AAN9XJR3-F1
#
_cell.length_a   1.000
_cell.length_b   1.000
_cell.length_c   1.000
_cell.angle_alpha   90.00
_cell.angle_beta   90.00
_cell.angle_gamma   90.00
#
_symmetry.space_group_name_H-M   'P 1'
#
loop_
_entity.id
_entity.type
_entity.pdbx_description
1 polymer ?
#
loop_
_entity_poly.entity_id
_entity_poly.type
_entity_poly.pdbx_seq_one_letter_code
_entity_poly.pdbx_strand_id
1 'polypeptide(L)'
;MDLSNSASGKSHEFKNIIRVMMEEAGRPNVADFFPFLRPLDPQRVLARRSIYVKKLFKIIDGIIEQRVCSRASKTDSNDVLDSLLNNSIDAGSLLSRNDMIHLFMDLLVAGIDTTSNTVEWIMAELLHNPDKLTKARRELSQAMGKDVTIEESHILELPFLRAVVPKNAQVLVNVWAIGRDPTIWKNPEMFMPERFLESEIDFKGHDFELIPFGTGKRICPGLPLAHRSMHLMVASLVHNFELELVDGLTPENMNMNEQYGLTLKKAQPLRVQPISIKQD
;
A
#
# COMPACT_ATOMS: atom_id res chain seq x y z
N MET A 1 12.20 -9.75 18.70
CA MET A 1 12.06 -8.31 18.40
C MET A 1 10.85 -7.78 19.15
N ASP A 2 10.99 -6.71 19.95
CA ASP A 2 9.91 -6.24 20.85
C ASP A 2 8.83 -5.37 20.16
N LEU A 3 8.90 -5.17 18.83
CA LEU A 3 7.90 -4.41 18.08
C LEU A 3 6.61 -5.21 17.79
N SER A 4 6.69 -6.55 17.70
CA SER A 4 5.52 -7.42 17.50
C SER A 4 4.72 -7.64 18.78
N ASN A 5 5.30 -7.38 19.94
CA ASN A 5 4.62 -7.48 21.23
C ASN A 5 3.66 -6.29 21.42
N SER A 6 2.35 -6.55 21.28
CA SER A 6 1.31 -5.54 21.43
C SER A 6 1.26 -4.91 22.83
N ALA A 7 1.75 -5.59 23.86
CA ALA A 7 1.81 -5.07 25.23
C ALA A 7 3.06 -4.20 25.52
N SER A 8 4.04 -4.12 24.61
CA SER A 8 5.20 -3.26 24.79
C SER A 8 4.89 -1.80 24.43
N GLY A 9 5.23 -0.88 25.35
CA GLY A 9 5.14 0.56 25.10
C GLY A 9 5.93 1.02 23.86
N LYS A 10 6.97 0.27 23.47
CA LYS A 10 7.73 0.53 22.23
C LYS A 10 6.93 0.23 20.97
N SER A 11 6.09 -0.81 20.98
CA SER A 11 5.17 -1.11 19.86
C SER A 11 4.13 0.00 19.71
N HIS A 12 3.60 0.52 20.82
CA HIS A 12 2.69 1.66 20.81
C HIS A 12 3.34 2.97 20.33
N GLU A 13 4.56 3.32 20.77
CA GLU A 13 5.27 4.50 20.25
C GLU A 13 5.54 4.36 18.74
N PHE A 14 6.05 3.20 18.30
CA PHE A 14 6.33 2.92 16.89
C PHE A 14 5.09 3.06 16.02
N LYS A 15 3.97 2.40 16.39
CA LYS A 15 2.69 2.50 15.66
C LYS A 15 2.19 3.95 15.57
N ASN A 16 2.33 4.73 16.64
CA ASN A 16 1.92 6.14 16.65
C ASN A 16 2.81 7.02 15.75
N ILE A 17 4.12 6.76 15.68
CA ILE A 17 5.03 7.44 14.75
C ILE A 17 4.65 7.16 13.30
N ILE A 18 4.44 5.89 12.94
CA ILE A 18 4.04 5.48 11.58
C ILE A 18 2.70 6.13 11.19
N ARG A 19 1.69 6.07 12.07
CA ARG A 19 0.37 6.69 11.86
C ARG A 19 0.48 8.19 11.56
N VAL A 20 1.23 8.95 12.35
CA VAL A 20 1.36 10.40 12.14
C VAL A 20 2.21 10.72 10.90
N MET A 21 3.19 9.88 10.55
CA MET A 21 3.92 10.03 9.27
C MET A 21 2.99 9.83 8.06
N MET A 22 2.06 8.88 8.12
CA MET A 22 1.06 8.64 7.07
C MET A 22 0.06 9.80 6.96
N GLU A 23 -0.41 10.34 8.10
CA GLU A 23 -1.30 11.51 8.15
C GLU A 23 -0.60 12.78 7.60
N GLU A 24 0.66 13.03 7.93
CA GLU A 24 1.47 14.15 7.38
C GLU A 24 2.00 13.88 5.96
N ALA A 25 1.77 12.71 5.39
CA ALA A 25 2.07 12.39 3.98
C ALA A 25 0.82 12.49 3.08
N GLY A 26 -0.36 12.12 3.59
CA GLY A 26 -1.64 12.29 2.89
C GLY A 26 -2.22 13.71 2.90
N ARG A 27 -1.67 14.61 3.74
CA ARG A 27 -2.11 16.01 3.83
C ARG A 27 -1.67 16.84 2.62
N PRO A 28 -2.58 17.54 1.91
CA PRO A 28 -2.21 18.44 0.83
C PRO A 28 -1.25 19.54 1.29
N ASN A 29 -0.12 19.65 0.60
CA ASN A 29 0.95 20.61 0.86
C ASN A 29 1.08 21.59 -0.31
N VAL A 30 0.79 22.87 -0.09
CA VAL A 30 0.84 23.90 -1.13
C VAL A 30 2.22 24.06 -1.75
N ALA A 31 3.30 23.72 -1.02
CA ALA A 31 4.66 23.82 -1.54
C ALA A 31 5.00 22.72 -2.57
N ASP A 32 4.19 21.66 -2.67
CA ASP A 32 4.38 20.65 -3.73
C ASP A 32 3.85 21.18 -5.08
N PHE A 33 2.68 21.85 -5.06
CA PHE A 33 2.06 22.52 -6.21
C PHE A 33 2.72 23.86 -6.58
N PHE A 34 3.24 24.61 -5.60
CA PHE A 34 3.88 25.91 -5.77
C PHE A 34 5.33 25.86 -5.29
N PRO A 35 6.31 25.45 -6.14
CA PRO A 35 7.68 25.16 -5.70
C PRO A 35 8.42 26.33 -5.02
N PHE A 36 8.03 27.58 -5.33
CA PHE A 36 8.60 28.78 -4.70
C PHE A 36 8.24 28.91 -3.20
N LEU A 37 7.22 28.19 -2.70
CA LEU A 37 6.86 28.15 -1.28
C LEU A 37 7.68 27.12 -0.48
N ARG A 38 8.46 26.24 -1.14
CA ARG A 38 9.24 25.18 -0.46
C ARG A 38 10.23 25.70 0.59
N PRO A 39 10.97 26.82 0.37
CA PRO A 39 11.88 27.35 1.38
C PRO A 39 11.16 27.94 2.62
N LEU A 40 9.87 28.25 2.51
CA LEU A 40 9.08 28.88 3.58
C LEU A 40 8.35 27.85 4.46
N ASP A 41 8.16 26.61 3.99
CA ASP A 41 7.36 25.55 4.62
C ASP A 41 6.08 26.09 5.30
N PRO A 42 5.17 26.75 4.55
CA PRO A 42 4.12 27.60 5.13
C PRO A 42 3.10 26.83 5.98
N GLN A 43 2.86 25.55 5.68
CA GLN A 43 2.04 24.65 6.49
C GLN A 43 2.86 23.90 7.57
N ARG A 44 4.17 24.15 7.67
CA ARG A 44 5.12 23.47 8.57
C ARG A 44 5.09 21.95 8.44
N VAL A 45 4.90 21.43 7.22
CA VAL A 45 4.78 19.99 6.93
C VAL A 45 6.17 19.36 6.92
N LEU A 46 7.17 20.02 6.31
CA LEU A 46 8.55 19.51 6.29
C LEU A 46 9.14 19.53 7.70
N ALA A 47 8.92 20.62 8.45
CA ALA A 47 9.32 20.76 9.84
C ALA A 47 8.70 19.65 10.72
N ARG A 48 7.38 19.42 10.64
CA ARG A 48 6.71 18.33 11.38
C ARG A 48 7.22 16.95 10.96
N ARG A 49 7.25 16.65 9.67
CA ARG A 49 7.74 15.38 9.11
C ARG A 49 9.16 15.06 9.61
N SER A 50 10.04 16.06 9.69
CA SER A 50 11.42 15.89 10.18
C SER A 50 11.50 15.37 11.63
N ILE A 51 10.52 15.68 12.49
CA ILE A 51 10.49 15.21 13.89
C ILE A 51 10.19 13.70 13.93
N TYR A 52 9.16 13.27 13.20
CA TYR A 52 8.75 11.86 13.18
C TYR A 52 9.76 10.99 12.43
N VAL A 53 10.35 11.49 11.33
CA VAL A 53 11.47 10.83 10.64
C VAL A 53 12.66 10.65 11.60
N LYS A 54 13.09 11.69 12.33
CA LYS A 54 14.18 11.57 13.31
C LYS A 54 13.88 10.55 14.42
N LYS A 55 12.63 10.47 14.90
CA LYS A 55 12.21 9.43 15.86
C LYS A 55 12.29 8.02 15.26
N LEU A 56 11.76 7.82 14.05
CA LEU A 56 11.77 6.53 13.36
C LEU A 56 13.20 6.07 13.05
N PHE A 57 14.05 6.98 12.57
CA PHE A 57 15.49 6.75 12.41
C PHE A 57 16.13 6.24 13.70
N LYS A 58 15.91 6.92 14.84
CA LYS A 58 16.48 6.47 16.13
C LYS A 58 16.01 5.07 16.56
N ILE A 59 14.77 4.69 16.23
CA ILE A 59 14.26 3.33 16.51
C ILE A 59 14.94 2.30 15.61
N ILE A 60 15.07 2.57 14.31
CA ILE A 60 15.72 1.67 13.34
C ILE A 60 17.21 1.53 13.65
N ASP A 61 17.88 2.64 13.95
CA ASP A 61 19.31 2.69 14.29
C ASP A 61 19.61 1.83 15.52
N GLY A 62 18.83 1.96 16.59
CA GLY A 62 18.95 1.12 17.79
C GLY A 62 18.61 -0.36 17.56
N ILE A 63 17.76 -0.69 16.57
CA ILE A 63 17.48 -2.07 16.15
C ILE A 63 18.69 -2.66 15.40
N ILE A 64 19.33 -1.87 14.53
CA ILE A 64 20.54 -2.26 13.80
C ILE A 64 21.69 -2.47 14.79
N GLU A 65 21.91 -1.54 15.72
CA GLU A 65 22.91 -1.68 16.79
C GLU A 65 22.69 -2.94 17.63
N GLN A 66 21.45 -3.19 18.08
CA GLN A 66 21.12 -4.41 18.82
C GLN A 66 21.40 -5.70 18.01
N ARG A 67 21.13 -5.72 16.70
CA ARG A 67 21.42 -6.88 15.85
C ARG A 67 22.92 -7.08 15.61
N VAL A 68 23.67 -6.00 15.40
CA VAL A 68 25.13 -6.05 15.27
C VAL A 68 25.77 -6.57 16.56
N CYS A 69 25.29 -6.12 17.73
CA CYS A 69 25.75 -6.66 19.01
C CYS A 69 25.33 -8.13 19.23
N SER A 70 24.13 -8.56 18.84
CA SER A 70 23.70 -9.96 19.03
C SER A 70 24.38 -10.95 18.07
N ARG A 71 24.86 -10.50 16.90
CA ARG A 71 25.68 -11.34 16.00
C ARG A 71 26.96 -11.83 16.68
N ALA A 72 27.57 -11.02 17.54
CA ALA A 72 28.76 -11.41 18.31
C ALA A 72 28.50 -12.59 19.28
N SER A 73 27.24 -12.90 19.60
CA SER A 73 26.85 -14.03 20.47
C SER A 73 26.31 -15.27 19.73
N LYS A 74 26.52 -15.38 18.41
CA LYS A 74 26.11 -16.55 17.58
C LYS A 74 24.64 -16.95 17.71
N THR A 75 23.74 -15.99 17.51
CA THR A 75 22.31 -16.25 17.25
C THR A 75 21.98 -15.89 15.82
N ASP A 76 21.92 -16.90 14.94
CA ASP A 76 21.51 -16.72 13.54
C ASP A 76 20.03 -16.37 13.45
N SER A 77 19.69 -15.42 12.58
CA SER A 77 18.30 -15.08 12.24
C SER A 77 18.18 -14.86 10.73
N ASN A 78 17.19 -15.48 10.11
CA ASN A 78 16.97 -15.40 8.66
C ASN A 78 15.92 -14.32 8.32
N ASP A 79 16.15 -13.09 8.77
CA ASP A 79 15.29 -11.94 8.41
C ASP A 79 15.97 -10.98 7.43
N VAL A 80 15.20 -9.98 6.99
CA VAL A 80 15.64 -8.99 5.98
C VAL A 80 16.82 -8.16 6.49
N LEU A 81 16.89 -7.86 7.78
CA LEU A 81 17.99 -7.07 8.34
C LEU A 81 19.29 -7.87 8.34
N ASP A 82 19.26 -9.15 8.73
CA ASP A 82 20.45 -9.99 8.65
C ASP A 82 20.88 -10.29 7.21
N SER A 83 19.93 -10.38 6.28
CA SER A 83 20.20 -10.50 4.84
C SER A 83 20.93 -9.25 4.28
N LEU A 84 20.48 -8.05 4.67
CA LEU A 84 21.13 -6.78 4.29
C LEU A 84 22.53 -6.66 4.92
N LEU A 85 22.67 -6.98 6.21
CA LEU A 85 23.95 -6.92 6.91
C LEU A 85 25.00 -7.84 6.28
N ASN A 86 24.65 -9.07 5.89
CA ASN A 86 25.58 -9.98 5.21
C ASN A 86 26.09 -9.40 3.89
N ASN A 87 25.18 -8.90 3.04
CA ASN A 87 25.54 -8.29 1.75
C ASN A 87 26.36 -7.00 1.89
N SER A 88 26.33 -6.33 3.05
CA SER A 88 27.15 -5.13 3.31
C SER A 88 28.61 -5.43 3.67
N ILE A 89 28.91 -6.67 4.11
CA ILE A 89 30.21 -7.08 4.67
C ILE A 89 31.09 -7.80 3.64
N ASP A 90 30.54 -8.75 2.87
CA ASP A 90 31.33 -9.65 2.00
C ASP A 90 31.69 -9.06 0.62
N ALA A 91 31.31 -7.81 0.34
CA ALA A 91 31.73 -7.08 -0.86
C ALA A 91 32.00 -5.61 -0.53
N GLY A 92 32.96 -4.98 -1.23
CA GLY A 92 33.21 -3.53 -1.14
C GLY A 92 32.00 -2.77 -1.68
N SER A 93 31.09 -2.39 -0.79
CA SER A 93 29.67 -2.38 -1.10
C SER A 93 29.12 -1.07 -1.66
N LEU A 94 28.12 -1.20 -2.54
CA LEU A 94 27.37 -0.11 -3.20
C LEU A 94 26.33 0.57 -2.30
N LEU A 95 26.21 0.17 -1.04
CA LEU A 95 25.17 0.62 -0.11
C LEU A 95 25.80 1.00 1.24
N SER A 96 25.61 2.25 1.66
CA SER A 96 26.11 2.75 2.94
C SER A 96 25.18 2.37 4.10
N ARG A 97 25.67 2.59 5.34
CA ARG A 97 24.85 2.46 6.56
C ARG A 97 23.58 3.33 6.51
N ASN A 98 23.63 4.49 5.85
CA ASN A 98 22.46 5.36 5.69
C ASN A 98 21.45 4.74 4.72
N ASP A 99 21.91 4.18 3.60
CA ASP A 99 21.04 3.54 2.60
C ASP A 99 20.31 2.33 3.18
N MET A 100 20.98 1.56 4.05
CA MET A 100 20.33 0.47 4.80
C MET A 100 19.24 0.97 5.76
N ILE A 101 19.45 2.08 6.47
CA ILE A 101 18.43 2.67 7.35
C ILE A 101 17.24 3.18 6.53
N HIS A 102 17.48 3.86 5.41
CA HIS A 102 16.43 4.33 4.50
C HIS A 102 15.62 3.17 3.90
N LEU A 103 16.29 2.13 3.38
CA LEU A 103 15.63 0.97 2.78
C LEU A 103 14.78 0.19 3.80
N PHE A 104 15.28 0.03 5.03
CA PHE A 104 14.54 -0.65 6.10
C PHE A 104 13.37 0.21 6.61
N MET A 105 13.52 1.55 6.61
CA MET A 105 12.42 2.48 6.89
C MET A 105 11.31 2.33 5.85
N ASP A 106 11.62 2.42 4.56
CA ASP A 106 10.61 2.36 3.49
C ASP A 106 9.83 1.04 3.50
N LEU A 107 10.54 -0.09 3.72
CA LEU A 107 9.91 -1.42 3.82
C LEU A 107 8.94 -1.54 5.01
N LEU A 108 9.30 -1.00 6.18
CA LEU A 108 8.44 -1.00 7.37
C LEU A 108 7.25 -0.04 7.21
N VAL A 109 7.47 1.13 6.62
CA VAL A 109 6.46 2.18 6.44
C VAL A 109 5.39 1.76 5.44
N ALA A 110 5.77 1.12 4.32
CA ALA A 110 4.83 0.71 3.28
C ALA A 110 3.92 -0.48 3.67
N GLY A 111 4.42 -1.40 4.52
CA GLY A 111 3.76 -2.69 4.79
C GLY A 111 2.65 -2.69 5.86
N ILE A 112 2.44 -1.58 6.58
CA ILE A 112 1.53 -1.55 7.75
C ILE A 112 0.17 -0.93 7.41
N ASP A 113 0.14 0.16 6.65
CA ASP A 113 -1.03 1.04 6.54
C ASP A 113 -1.76 0.92 5.18
N THR A 114 -1.29 0.06 4.28
CA THR A 114 -1.90 -0.24 2.97
C THR A 114 -2.90 -1.41 3.04
N THR A 115 -2.57 -2.40 3.85
CA THR A 115 -3.17 -3.74 3.91
C THR A 115 -4.63 -3.73 4.37
N SER A 116 -4.90 -3.28 5.59
CA SER A 116 -6.22 -3.37 6.24
C SER A 116 -7.30 -2.46 5.63
N ASN A 117 -6.86 -1.54 4.78
CA ASN A 117 -7.62 -0.42 4.26
C ASN A 117 -8.31 -0.76 2.92
N THR A 118 -7.63 -1.56 2.10
CA THR A 118 -8.13 -2.00 0.79
C THR A 118 -9.43 -2.81 0.89
N VAL A 119 -9.64 -3.55 2.00
CA VAL A 119 -10.78 -4.47 2.19
C VAL A 119 -12.13 -3.75 2.28
N GLU A 120 -12.21 -2.64 3.02
CA GLU A 120 -13.47 -1.91 3.19
C GLU A 120 -13.82 -1.10 1.95
N TRP A 121 -12.90 -0.19 1.56
CA TRP A 121 -13.14 0.80 0.53
C TRP A 121 -13.51 0.19 -0.82
N ILE A 122 -13.27 -1.12 -1.04
CA ILE A 122 -13.88 -1.91 -2.10
C ILE A 122 -15.38 -1.57 -2.18
N MET A 123 -16.16 -1.80 -1.13
CA MET A 123 -17.63 -1.92 -1.14
C MET A 123 -18.45 -0.65 -1.45
N ALA A 124 -17.89 0.56 -1.31
CA ALA A 124 -18.70 1.77 -1.12
C ALA A 124 -19.06 2.55 -2.41
N GLU A 125 -18.05 2.88 -3.24
CA GLU A 125 -18.22 3.67 -4.47
C GLU A 125 -18.87 2.91 -5.64
N LEU A 126 -19.01 1.60 -5.44
CA LEU A 126 -19.60 0.56 -6.28
C LEU A 126 -21.06 0.80 -6.75
N LEU A 127 -21.62 1.98 -6.53
CA LEU A 127 -23.06 2.21 -6.58
C LEU A 127 -23.45 3.55 -7.23
N HIS A 128 -22.51 4.29 -7.85
CA HIS A 128 -22.71 5.75 -7.98
C HIS A 128 -22.58 6.45 -9.36
N ASN A 129 -21.76 6.00 -10.34
CA ASN A 129 -21.41 6.87 -11.49
C ASN A 129 -21.25 6.18 -12.88
N PRO A 130 -22.31 6.03 -13.71
CA PRO A 130 -22.21 5.39 -15.03
C PRO A 130 -21.79 6.30 -16.21
N ASP A 131 -22.26 7.55 -16.30
CA ASP A 131 -22.26 8.28 -17.59
C ASP A 131 -20.89 8.68 -18.14
N LYS A 132 -19.93 8.98 -17.26
CA LYS A 132 -18.58 9.46 -17.65
C LYS A 132 -17.80 8.37 -18.40
N LEU A 133 -18.09 7.12 -18.06
CA LEU A 133 -17.49 5.89 -18.59
C LEU A 133 -17.69 5.77 -20.12
N THR A 134 -18.87 6.14 -20.60
CA THR A 134 -19.27 6.07 -22.02
C THR A 134 -18.47 7.02 -22.91
N LYS A 135 -18.00 8.15 -22.37
CA LYS A 135 -17.37 9.20 -23.19
C LYS A 135 -15.94 8.87 -23.62
N ALA A 136 -15.17 8.22 -22.74
CA ALA A 136 -13.75 7.88 -22.98
C ALA A 136 -13.57 6.68 -23.93
N ARG A 137 -14.38 5.62 -23.78
CA ARG A 137 -14.28 4.41 -24.64
C ARG A 137 -14.39 4.72 -26.13
N ARG A 138 -15.22 5.70 -26.48
CA ARG A 138 -15.47 6.13 -27.86
C ARG A 138 -14.24 6.73 -28.55
N GLU A 139 -13.33 7.35 -27.80
CA GLU A 139 -12.09 7.94 -28.34
C GLU A 139 -11.06 6.85 -28.64
N LEU A 140 -10.85 5.93 -27.68
CA LEU A 140 -10.04 4.72 -27.85
C LEU A 140 -10.53 3.83 -29.01
N SER A 141 -11.86 3.65 -29.13
CA SER A 141 -12.50 2.84 -30.18
C SER A 141 -12.32 3.41 -31.60
N GLN A 142 -11.92 4.67 -31.75
CA GLN A 142 -11.67 5.29 -33.06
C GLN A 142 -10.18 5.29 -33.43
N ALA A 143 -9.28 5.09 -32.47
CA ALA A 143 -7.83 5.14 -32.69
C ALA A 143 -7.21 3.78 -33.04
N MET A 144 -7.78 2.67 -32.56
CA MET A 144 -7.18 1.34 -32.66
C MET A 144 -8.19 0.26 -33.07
N GLY A 145 -7.73 -0.72 -33.85
CA GLY A 145 -8.49 -1.92 -34.19
C GLY A 145 -8.70 -2.84 -33.00
N LYS A 146 -9.66 -3.77 -33.11
CA LYS A 146 -10.20 -4.52 -31.98
C LYS A 146 -9.25 -5.57 -31.35
N ASP A 147 -8.22 -5.96 -32.09
CA ASP A 147 -7.36 -7.12 -31.78
C ASP A 147 -5.86 -6.74 -31.89
N VAL A 148 -5.36 -5.90 -30.97
CA VAL A 148 -3.94 -5.49 -30.91
C VAL A 148 -3.41 -5.51 -29.47
N THR A 149 -2.34 -6.28 -29.23
CA THR A 149 -1.61 -6.29 -27.96
C THR A 149 -0.68 -5.07 -27.86
N ILE A 150 -0.78 -4.29 -26.79
CA ILE A 150 -0.09 -3.00 -26.66
C ILE A 150 1.37 -3.18 -26.21
N GLU A 151 2.29 -3.34 -27.17
CA GLU A 151 3.74 -3.28 -26.92
C GLU A 151 4.28 -1.83 -26.84
N GLU A 152 5.43 -1.63 -26.18
CA GLU A 152 6.12 -0.33 -26.01
C GLU A 152 6.49 0.34 -27.36
N SER A 153 6.66 -0.45 -28.42
CA SER A 153 6.87 -0.02 -29.81
C SER A 153 5.75 0.91 -30.32
N HIS A 154 4.48 0.54 -30.09
CA HIS A 154 3.31 1.27 -30.58
C HIS A 154 3.15 2.67 -29.96
N ILE A 155 3.77 2.93 -28.79
CA ILE A 155 3.78 4.26 -28.14
C ILE A 155 4.45 5.31 -29.05
N LEU A 156 5.34 4.89 -29.95
CA LEU A 156 6.00 5.77 -30.92
C LEU A 156 5.05 6.26 -32.02
N GLU A 157 4.02 5.48 -32.36
CA GLU A 157 3.04 5.73 -33.43
C GLU A 157 1.80 6.53 -32.97
N LEU A 158 1.78 6.97 -31.71
CA LEU A 158 0.71 7.78 -31.11
C LEU A 158 1.14 9.25 -30.95
N PRO A 159 1.24 10.04 -32.05
CA PRO A 159 1.78 11.41 -32.01
C PRO A 159 0.98 12.36 -31.11
N PHE A 160 -0.33 12.11 -30.95
CA PHE A 160 -1.19 12.89 -30.05
C PHE A 160 -0.76 12.70 -28.58
N LEU A 161 -0.58 11.45 -28.13
CA LEU A 161 -0.10 11.14 -26.77
C LEU A 161 1.32 11.69 -26.52
N ARG A 162 2.22 11.57 -27.52
CA ARG A 162 3.58 12.14 -27.43
C ARG A 162 3.62 13.67 -27.39
N ALA A 163 2.58 14.36 -27.87
CA ALA A 163 2.44 15.82 -27.76
C ALA A 163 1.76 16.27 -26.45
N VAL A 164 0.95 15.41 -25.83
CA VAL A 164 0.05 15.75 -24.71
C VAL A 164 0.66 15.52 -23.32
N VAL A 165 1.71 14.72 -23.17
CA VAL A 165 2.39 14.47 -21.88
C VAL A 165 3.79 15.10 -21.85
N PRO A 166 3.97 16.29 -21.25
CA PRO A 166 5.29 16.93 -21.13
C PRO A 166 6.32 16.10 -20.36
N LYS A 167 7.60 16.30 -20.68
CA LYS A 167 8.70 15.83 -19.83
C LYS A 167 8.54 16.40 -18.42
N ASN A 168 8.65 15.54 -17.41
CA ASN A 168 8.39 15.82 -15.99
C ASN A 168 6.91 16.05 -15.61
N ALA A 169 5.94 15.72 -16.47
CA ALA A 169 4.54 15.68 -16.06
C ALA A 169 4.31 14.66 -14.93
N GLN A 170 3.48 15.04 -13.95
CA GLN A 170 3.06 14.12 -12.89
C GLN A 170 1.98 13.18 -13.43
N VAL A 171 2.27 11.88 -13.45
CA VAL A 171 1.30 10.84 -13.82
C VAL A 171 0.76 10.21 -12.54
N LEU A 172 -0.57 10.16 -12.41
CA LEU A 172 -1.28 9.48 -11.32
C LEU A 172 -2.06 8.30 -11.92
N VAL A 173 -1.67 7.08 -11.58
CA VAL A 173 -2.39 5.87 -12.01
C VAL A 173 -3.53 5.62 -11.03
N ASN A 174 -4.78 5.79 -11.47
CA ASN A 174 -5.95 5.55 -10.64
C ASN A 174 -6.29 4.05 -10.58
N VAL A 175 -5.41 3.27 -9.96
CA VAL A 175 -5.56 1.82 -9.71
C VAL A 175 -6.91 1.49 -9.07
N TRP A 176 -7.34 2.37 -8.16
CA TRP A 176 -8.62 2.29 -7.47
C TRP A 176 -9.81 2.27 -8.45
N ALA A 177 -9.78 3.06 -9.53
CA ALA A 177 -10.84 3.07 -10.54
C ALA A 177 -10.74 1.88 -11.50
N ILE A 178 -9.52 1.44 -11.82
CA ILE A 178 -9.28 0.30 -12.72
C ILE A 178 -9.87 -0.99 -12.12
N GLY A 179 -9.62 -1.24 -10.84
CA GLY A 179 -10.22 -2.37 -10.10
C GLY A 179 -11.75 -2.29 -9.90
N ARG A 180 -12.41 -1.26 -10.46
CA ARG A 180 -13.86 -1.03 -10.39
C ARG A 180 -14.50 -0.75 -11.76
N ASP A 181 -13.81 -0.88 -12.89
CA ASP A 181 -14.44 -0.66 -14.21
C ASP A 181 -15.42 -1.80 -14.55
N PRO A 182 -16.74 -1.52 -14.74
CA PRO A 182 -17.77 -2.53 -15.00
C PRO A 182 -17.77 -3.12 -16.42
N THR A 183 -16.78 -2.82 -17.25
CA THR A 183 -16.48 -3.56 -18.49
C THR A 183 -15.23 -4.45 -18.41
N ILE A 184 -14.39 -4.25 -17.39
CA ILE A 184 -13.34 -5.21 -17.03
C ILE A 184 -13.95 -6.27 -16.12
N TRP A 185 -14.58 -5.82 -15.04
CA TRP A 185 -15.08 -6.67 -13.98
C TRP A 185 -16.59 -6.87 -14.13
N LYS A 186 -17.05 -8.14 -14.17
CA LYS A 186 -18.48 -8.44 -13.99
C LYS A 186 -18.86 -8.11 -12.55
N ASN A 187 -19.88 -7.27 -12.35
CA ASN A 187 -20.27 -6.77 -11.03
C ASN A 187 -19.03 -6.36 -10.22
N PRO A 188 -18.21 -5.35 -10.63
CA PRO A 188 -17.14 -4.86 -9.74
C PRO A 188 -17.72 -4.50 -8.37
N GLU A 189 -18.98 -4.07 -8.45
CA GLU A 189 -19.84 -3.55 -7.42
C GLU A 189 -20.21 -4.52 -6.28
N MET A 190 -19.66 -5.73 -6.26
CA MET A 190 -19.86 -6.71 -5.19
C MET A 190 -18.55 -7.39 -4.79
N PHE A 191 -18.31 -7.51 -3.49
CA PHE A 191 -17.31 -8.46 -2.97
C PHE A 191 -17.75 -9.89 -3.32
N MET A 192 -17.15 -10.41 -4.39
CA MET A 192 -17.46 -11.71 -5.00
C MET A 192 -16.11 -12.35 -5.36
N PRO A 193 -15.42 -12.99 -4.38
CA PRO A 193 -14.12 -13.63 -4.59
C PRO A 193 -14.15 -14.74 -5.65
N GLU A 194 -15.33 -15.32 -5.90
CA GLU A 194 -15.57 -16.41 -6.85
C GLU A 194 -15.13 -16.04 -8.27
N ARG A 195 -15.10 -14.74 -8.62
CA ARG A 195 -14.59 -14.23 -9.91
C ARG A 195 -13.14 -14.63 -10.20
N PHE A 196 -12.37 -15.00 -9.19
CA PHE A 196 -10.96 -15.38 -9.28
C PHE A 196 -10.72 -16.90 -9.22
N LEU A 197 -11.78 -17.72 -9.04
CA LEU A 197 -11.64 -19.19 -8.97
C LEU A 197 -11.44 -19.84 -10.34
N GLU A 198 -11.94 -19.20 -11.40
CA GLU A 198 -11.87 -19.65 -12.80
C GLU A 198 -11.19 -18.59 -13.71
N SER A 199 -10.35 -17.73 -13.12
CA SER A 199 -9.66 -16.64 -13.83
C SER A 199 -8.14 -16.72 -13.64
N GLU A 200 -7.41 -16.55 -14.73
CA GLU A 200 -5.93 -16.49 -14.74
C GLU A 200 -5.38 -15.12 -14.29
N ILE A 201 -6.24 -14.10 -14.13
CA ILE A 201 -5.84 -12.73 -13.78
C ILE A 201 -5.19 -12.68 -12.39
N ASP A 202 -3.98 -12.12 -12.30
CA ASP A 202 -3.24 -11.96 -11.06
C ASP A 202 -2.88 -10.50 -10.72
N PHE A 203 -2.35 -10.30 -9.51
CA PHE A 203 -1.93 -9.00 -8.97
C PHE A 203 -0.41 -8.77 -9.01
N LYS A 204 0.34 -9.59 -9.76
CA LYS A 204 1.79 -9.52 -9.96
C LYS A 204 2.19 -8.47 -11.02
N GLY A 205 1.23 -7.69 -11.52
CA GLY A 205 1.47 -6.52 -12.35
C GLY A 205 1.56 -6.81 -13.86
N HIS A 206 1.12 -8.00 -14.30
CA HIS A 206 1.00 -8.36 -15.71
C HIS A 206 -0.39 -8.02 -16.26
N ASP A 207 -1.44 -8.39 -15.52
CA ASP A 207 -2.82 -8.01 -15.83
C ASP A 207 -3.09 -6.58 -15.33
N PHE A 208 -3.29 -5.64 -16.24
CA PHE A 208 -3.49 -4.23 -15.90
C PHE A 208 -4.83 -3.98 -15.20
N GLU A 209 -5.77 -4.91 -15.38
CA GLU A 209 -7.06 -5.08 -14.72
C GLU A 209 -6.95 -5.14 -13.19
N LEU A 210 -5.82 -5.64 -12.66
CA LEU A 210 -5.59 -5.86 -11.23
C LEU A 210 -4.16 -5.48 -10.82
N ILE A 211 -3.87 -4.17 -10.72
CA ILE A 211 -2.53 -3.66 -10.32
C ILE A 211 -2.45 -3.02 -8.92
N PRO A 212 -2.96 -3.63 -7.82
CA PRO A 212 -2.92 -3.04 -6.47
C PRO A 212 -1.49 -2.84 -5.94
N PHE A 213 -0.51 -3.58 -6.48
CA PHE A 213 0.92 -3.43 -6.18
C PHE A 213 1.69 -2.62 -7.22
N GLY A 214 0.99 -1.99 -8.18
CA GLY A 214 1.60 -1.35 -9.35
C GLY A 214 2.10 -2.37 -10.39
N THR A 215 2.95 -1.90 -11.30
CA THR A 215 3.47 -2.70 -12.44
C THR A 215 4.85 -2.18 -12.90
N GLY A 216 5.55 -2.99 -13.67
CA GLY A 216 6.82 -2.64 -14.33
C GLY A 216 7.93 -2.20 -13.37
N LYS A 217 8.74 -1.22 -13.80
CA LYS A 217 9.97 -0.75 -13.12
C LYS A 217 9.75 -0.16 -11.70
N ARG A 218 8.51 -0.07 -11.22
CA ARG A 218 8.12 0.47 -9.89
C ARG A 218 7.08 -0.40 -9.17
N ILE A 219 6.91 -1.66 -9.56
CA ILE A 219 6.07 -2.62 -8.81
C ILE A 219 6.56 -2.78 -7.36
N CYS A 220 5.64 -3.00 -6.43
CA CYS A 220 5.93 -3.07 -5.01
C CYS A 220 6.82 -4.29 -4.66
N PRO A 221 8.05 -4.09 -4.14
CA PRO A 221 8.93 -5.19 -3.73
C PRO A 221 8.40 -5.95 -2.51
N GLY A 222 7.47 -5.36 -1.76
CA GLY A 222 6.82 -5.98 -0.60
C GLY A 222 5.73 -7.00 -0.94
N LEU A 223 5.31 -7.13 -2.20
CA LEU A 223 4.20 -8.00 -2.64
C LEU A 223 4.28 -9.43 -2.07
N PRO A 224 5.41 -10.16 -2.13
CA PRO A 224 5.46 -11.56 -1.64
C PRO A 224 5.26 -11.68 -0.12
N LEU A 225 5.68 -10.67 0.65
CA LEU A 225 5.50 -10.62 2.10
C LEU A 225 4.06 -10.22 2.43
N ALA A 226 3.55 -9.14 1.83
CA ALA A 226 2.19 -8.66 2.02
C ALA A 226 1.16 -9.75 1.71
N HIS A 227 1.32 -10.45 0.57
CA HIS A 227 0.47 -11.56 0.16
C HIS A 227 0.42 -12.69 1.21
N ARG A 228 1.58 -13.13 1.71
CA ARG A 228 1.66 -14.19 2.73
C ARG A 228 1.07 -13.74 4.07
N SER A 229 1.41 -12.54 4.53
CA SER A 229 0.92 -12.00 5.79
C SER A 229 -0.60 -11.79 5.79
N MET A 230 -1.18 -11.27 4.69
CA MET A 230 -2.64 -11.13 4.56
C MET A 230 -3.36 -12.46 4.71
N HIS A 231 -2.98 -13.47 3.90
CA HIS A 231 -3.65 -14.76 3.91
C HIS A 231 -3.51 -15.47 5.27
N LEU A 232 -2.32 -15.44 5.88
CA LEU A 232 -2.09 -16.02 7.20
C LEU A 232 -2.90 -15.31 8.29
N MET A 233 -3.00 -13.97 8.28
CA MET A 233 -3.78 -13.22 9.26
C MET A 233 -5.29 -13.47 9.11
N VAL A 234 -5.83 -13.38 7.89
CA VAL A 234 -7.26 -13.60 7.63
C VAL A 234 -7.65 -15.04 7.95
N ALA A 235 -6.90 -16.03 7.45
CA ALA A 235 -7.16 -17.44 7.73
C ALA A 235 -7.09 -17.74 9.24
N SER A 236 -6.09 -17.18 9.94
CA SER A 236 -5.95 -17.38 11.39
C SER A 236 -7.10 -16.76 12.18
N LEU A 237 -7.65 -15.63 11.75
CA LEU A 237 -8.82 -15.02 12.38
C LEU A 237 -10.08 -15.87 12.16
N VAL A 238 -10.43 -16.17 10.90
CA VAL A 238 -11.70 -16.88 10.59
C VAL A 238 -11.69 -18.38 10.94
N HIS A 239 -10.52 -18.99 11.13
CA HIS A 239 -10.43 -20.39 11.56
C HIS A 239 -10.54 -20.59 13.07
N ASN A 240 -10.12 -19.61 13.87
CA ASN A 240 -10.08 -19.73 15.34
C ASN A 240 -11.22 -18.96 16.04
N PHE A 241 -11.82 -17.96 15.38
CA PHE A 241 -12.80 -17.08 15.97
C PHE A 241 -14.04 -16.88 15.10
N GLU A 242 -15.20 -17.01 15.72
CA GLU A 242 -16.42 -16.37 15.26
C GLU A 242 -16.35 -14.88 15.64
N LEU A 243 -16.80 -13.99 14.74
CA LEU A 243 -16.58 -12.54 14.85
C LEU A 243 -17.91 -11.78 14.85
N GLU A 244 -18.41 -11.43 16.03
CA GLU A 244 -19.65 -10.67 16.18
C GLU A 244 -19.42 -9.15 16.08
N LEU A 245 -20.36 -8.42 15.50
CA LEU A 245 -20.38 -6.95 15.55
C LEU A 245 -20.79 -6.45 16.95
N VAL A 246 -20.10 -5.41 17.43
CA VAL A 246 -20.37 -4.79 18.75
C VAL A 246 -21.12 -3.47 18.62
N ASP A 247 -21.38 -2.80 19.74
CA ASP A 247 -22.00 -1.45 19.81
C ASP A 247 -23.40 -1.35 19.15
N GLY A 248 -24.09 -2.48 18.93
CA GLY A 248 -25.40 -2.55 18.27
C GLY A 248 -25.34 -2.47 16.74
N LEU A 249 -24.16 -2.64 16.14
CA LEU A 249 -23.99 -2.62 14.69
C LEU A 249 -24.52 -3.91 14.03
N THR A 250 -25.05 -3.77 12.82
CA THR A 250 -25.45 -4.86 11.92
C THR A 250 -24.72 -4.70 10.59
N PRO A 251 -24.63 -5.74 9.74
CA PRO A 251 -23.97 -5.63 8.44
C PRO A 251 -24.54 -4.51 7.55
N GLU A 252 -25.84 -4.23 7.68
CA GLU A 252 -26.59 -3.23 6.91
C GLU A 252 -26.42 -1.80 7.44
N ASN A 253 -26.10 -1.63 8.73
CA ASN A 253 -25.91 -0.30 9.34
C ASN A 253 -24.43 0.05 9.58
N MET A 254 -23.52 -0.92 9.37
CA MET A 254 -22.08 -0.73 9.52
C MET A 254 -21.57 0.38 8.59
N ASN A 255 -20.85 1.34 9.16
CA ASN A 255 -20.26 2.41 8.38
C ASN A 255 -19.16 1.88 7.43
N MET A 256 -19.32 2.16 6.13
CA MET A 256 -18.35 1.84 5.06
C MET A 256 -17.83 3.12 4.39
N ASN A 257 -17.91 4.26 5.08
CA ASN A 257 -17.47 5.55 4.54
C ASN A 257 -15.95 5.72 4.64
N GLU A 258 -15.45 6.54 3.74
CA GLU A 258 -14.04 6.80 3.55
C GLU A 258 -13.42 7.87 4.46
N GLN A 259 -12.13 7.68 4.79
CA GLN A 259 -11.19 8.75 5.11
C GLN A 259 -10.00 8.75 4.13
N TYR A 260 -9.88 9.83 3.36
CA TYR A 260 -8.78 10.04 2.41
C TYR A 260 -7.43 10.29 3.10
N GLY A 261 -6.35 9.77 2.52
CA GLY A 261 -4.98 9.92 3.02
C GLY A 261 -3.96 9.36 2.00
N LEU A 262 -2.74 9.07 2.44
CA LEU A 262 -1.77 8.34 1.60
C LEU A 262 -2.24 6.89 1.35
N THR A 263 -3.03 6.34 2.29
CA THR A 263 -3.82 5.13 2.13
C THR A 263 -5.27 5.41 2.52
N LEU A 264 -6.20 4.70 1.89
CA LEU A 264 -7.63 4.99 1.90
C LEU A 264 -8.31 4.23 3.07
N LYS A 265 -8.65 4.94 4.15
CA LYS A 265 -9.01 4.33 5.46
C LYS A 265 -10.51 4.22 5.71
N LYS A 266 -10.91 3.28 6.59
CA LYS A 266 -12.24 3.35 7.24
C LYS A 266 -12.40 4.68 7.97
N ALA A 267 -13.48 5.40 7.73
CA ALA A 267 -13.84 6.59 8.52
C ALA A 267 -14.11 6.21 9.99
N GLN A 268 -14.66 5.02 10.22
CA GLN A 268 -14.90 4.43 11.54
C GLN A 268 -14.22 3.05 11.61
N PRO A 269 -13.17 2.84 12.43
CA PRO A 269 -12.51 1.55 12.55
C PRO A 269 -13.49 0.41 12.90
N LEU A 270 -13.35 -0.74 12.23
CA LEU A 270 -14.14 -1.93 12.52
C LEU A 270 -13.91 -2.38 13.97
N ARG A 271 -15.00 -2.72 14.66
CA ARG A 271 -14.98 -3.32 15.99
C ARG A 271 -15.77 -4.62 15.94
N VAL A 272 -15.15 -5.70 16.42
CA VAL A 272 -15.77 -7.01 16.55
C VAL A 272 -15.39 -7.64 17.88
N GLN A 273 -16.27 -8.47 18.43
CA GLN A 273 -15.99 -9.35 19.55
C GLN A 273 -15.59 -10.72 19.01
N PRO A 274 -14.33 -11.17 19.21
CA PRO A 274 -13.95 -12.53 18.88
C PRO A 274 -14.50 -13.51 19.91
N ILE A 275 -15.12 -14.59 19.43
CA ILE A 275 -15.57 -15.74 20.22
C ILE A 275 -14.74 -16.94 19.78
N SER A 276 -14.03 -17.57 20.71
CA SER A 276 -13.16 -18.71 20.38
C SER A 276 -14.02 -19.90 19.95
N ILE A 277 -13.81 -20.36 18.71
CA ILE A 277 -14.40 -21.61 18.22
C ILE A 277 -13.76 -22.75 19.04
N LYS A 278 -14.59 -23.63 19.60
CA LYS A 278 -14.11 -24.89 20.17
C LYS A 278 -13.96 -25.89 19.02
N GLN A 279 -12.79 -26.52 18.94
CA GLN A 279 -12.60 -27.71 18.13
C GLN A 279 -13.03 -28.91 18.98
N ASP A 280 -14.03 -29.65 18.49
CA ASP A 280 -14.48 -30.94 19.04
C ASP A 280 -13.56 -32.10 18.57
#